data_AF-A0A1V4TS62-F1
#
_entry.id   AF-A0A1V4TS62-F1
#
_cell.length_a   1.000
_cell.length_b   1.000
_cell.length_c   1.000
_cell.angle_alpha   90.00
_cell.angle_beta   90.00
_cell.angle_gamma   90.00
#
_symmetry.space_group_name_H-M   'P 1'
#
loop_
_entity.id
_entity.type
_entity.pdbx_description
1 polymer ?
#
loop_
_entity_poly.entity_id
_entity_poly.type
_entity_poly.pdbx_seq_one_letter_code
_entity_poly.pdbx_strand_id
1 'polypeptide(L)'
;MTEEGLKATKLLSNEGVAVNMTLIFSANQALLAAKAGARYVSPFVGRLDDVGQDGMALVSDIMDILDNYEYDTEVIVASVRDPIHVADAARMGAHIATIPFDVLKKMFKHPLTDIGIERFLKDWEKVSKH
;
A
#
# COMPACT_ATOMS: atom_id res chain seq x y z
N MET A 1 7.23 5.43 -14.61
CA MET A 1 8.33 6.38 -14.31
C MET A 1 9.32 6.44 -15.47
N THR A 2 9.29 7.51 -16.27
CA THR A 2 10.25 7.81 -17.35
C THR A 2 10.27 9.34 -17.54
N GLU A 3 11.26 9.86 -18.28
CA GLU A 3 11.32 11.30 -18.60
C GLU A 3 10.04 11.77 -19.33
N GLU A 4 9.64 11.08 -20.39
CA GLU A 4 8.39 11.39 -21.12
C GLU A 4 7.15 11.23 -20.25
N GLY A 5 7.16 10.25 -19.33
CA GLY A 5 6.09 10.08 -18.36
C GLY A 5 5.95 11.26 -17.41
N LEU A 6 7.07 11.87 -16.98
CA LEU A 6 7.05 13.07 -16.15
C LEU A 6 6.54 14.29 -16.93
N LYS A 7 6.95 14.46 -18.20
CA LYS A 7 6.41 15.51 -19.08
C LYS A 7 4.90 15.37 -19.24
N ALA A 8 4.42 14.16 -19.55
CA ALA A 8 3.00 13.88 -19.66
C ALA A 8 2.25 14.14 -18.34
N THR A 9 2.84 13.74 -17.21
CA THR A 9 2.25 13.99 -15.88
C THR A 9 2.08 15.47 -15.60
N LYS A 10 3.08 16.30 -15.96
CA LYS A 10 3.01 17.75 -15.76
C LYS A 10 1.95 18.41 -16.62
N LEU A 11 1.80 17.96 -17.87
CA LEU A 11 0.75 18.45 -18.76
C LEU A 11 -0.64 18.09 -18.23
N LEU A 12 -0.86 16.81 -17.94
CA LEU A 12 -2.14 16.29 -17.46
C LEU A 12 -2.55 16.88 -16.10
N SER A 13 -1.60 17.04 -15.18
CA SER A 13 -1.89 17.62 -13.85
C SER A 13 -2.28 19.10 -13.95
N ASN A 14 -1.65 19.88 -14.85
CA ASN A 14 -2.04 21.26 -15.11
C ASN A 14 -3.45 21.37 -15.73
N GLU A 15 -3.93 20.32 -16.39
CA GLU A 15 -5.29 20.21 -16.93
C GLU A 15 -6.30 19.67 -15.88
N GLY A 16 -5.86 19.42 -14.64
CA GLY A 16 -6.70 18.89 -13.57
C GLY A 16 -6.97 17.38 -13.66
N VAL A 17 -6.25 16.66 -14.53
CA VAL A 17 -6.36 15.20 -14.65
C VAL A 17 -5.49 14.53 -13.59
N ALA A 18 -6.11 13.69 -12.75
CA ALA A 18 -5.38 12.92 -11.74
C ALA A 18 -4.51 11.84 -12.39
N VAL A 19 -3.21 11.87 -12.10
CA VAL A 19 -2.23 10.91 -12.65
C VAL A 19 -1.69 10.00 -11.55
N ASN A 20 -1.70 8.70 -11.82
CA ASN A 20 -0.95 7.71 -11.03
C ASN A 20 0.37 7.38 -11.74
N MET A 21 1.49 7.77 -11.12
CA MET A 21 2.81 7.40 -11.58
C MET A 21 3.22 6.04 -11.03
N THR A 22 3.25 5.04 -11.90
CA THR A 22 3.60 3.64 -11.57
C THR A 22 5.07 3.29 -11.84
N LEU A 23 5.47 2.07 -11.48
CA LEU A 23 6.83 1.53 -11.56
C LEU A 23 7.85 2.40 -10.82
N ILE A 24 7.55 2.72 -9.56
CA ILE A 24 8.46 3.42 -8.65
C ILE A 24 9.26 2.39 -7.85
N PHE A 25 10.59 2.55 -7.85
CA PHE A 25 11.55 1.67 -7.18
C PHE A 25 12.59 2.45 -6.37
N SER A 26 12.49 3.78 -6.30
CA SER A 26 13.35 4.60 -5.46
C SER A 26 12.66 5.89 -4.99
N ALA A 27 13.12 6.43 -3.87
CA ALA A 27 12.59 7.65 -3.29
C ALA A 27 12.70 8.85 -4.25
N ASN A 28 13.83 8.95 -4.98
CA ASN A 28 14.04 9.98 -6.00
C ASN A 28 12.99 9.93 -7.12
N GLN A 29 12.57 8.73 -7.53
CA GLN A 29 11.52 8.58 -8.53
C GLN A 29 10.18 9.09 -8.00
N ALA A 30 9.83 8.77 -6.75
CA ALA A 30 8.60 9.28 -6.13
C ALA A 30 8.63 10.81 -5.99
N LEU A 31 9.76 11.38 -5.57
CA LEU A 31 9.94 12.83 -5.47
C LEU A 31 9.77 13.52 -6.83
N LEU A 32 10.38 12.99 -7.89
CA LEU A 32 10.22 13.53 -9.24
C LEU A 32 8.76 13.47 -9.70
N ALA A 33 8.05 12.38 -9.42
CA ALA A 33 6.63 12.24 -9.75
C ALA A 33 5.76 13.25 -9.02
N ALA A 34 5.96 13.42 -7.71
CA ALA A 34 5.24 14.39 -6.89
C ALA A 34 5.48 15.81 -7.41
N LYS A 35 6.74 16.18 -7.72
CA LYS A 35 7.08 17.48 -8.32
C LYS A 35 6.46 17.72 -9.68
N ALA A 36 6.24 16.67 -10.47
CA ALA A 36 5.54 16.76 -11.75
C ALA A 36 4.02 16.93 -11.58
N GLY A 37 3.49 16.83 -10.36
CA GLY A 37 2.07 16.95 -10.06
C GLY A 37 1.30 15.63 -10.14
N ALA A 38 1.98 14.49 -9.94
CA ALA A 38 1.28 13.22 -9.82
C ALA A 38 0.33 13.25 -8.61
N ARG A 39 -0.93 12.82 -8.82
CA ARG A 39 -1.87 12.65 -7.70
C ARG A 39 -1.49 11.42 -6.87
N TYR A 40 -0.99 10.38 -7.52
CA TYR A 40 -0.57 9.15 -6.87
C TYR A 40 0.82 8.70 -7.32
N VAL A 41 1.57 8.07 -6.43
CA VAL A 41 2.78 7.30 -6.74
C VAL A 41 2.61 5.85 -6.30
N SER A 42 3.00 4.92 -7.17
CA SER A 42 2.90 3.47 -6.86
C SER A 42 4.28 2.82 -6.73
N PRO A 43 4.88 2.76 -5.52
CA PRO A 43 6.05 1.93 -5.23
C PRO A 43 5.71 0.43 -5.31
N PHE A 44 6.58 -0.35 -5.95
CA PHE A 44 6.38 -1.78 -6.18
C PHE A 44 7.18 -2.60 -5.16
N VAL A 45 6.65 -2.73 -3.95
CA VAL A 45 7.38 -3.29 -2.80
C VAL A 45 7.76 -4.75 -3.01
N GLY A 46 6.81 -5.60 -3.43
CA GLY A 46 7.07 -7.03 -3.63
C GLY A 46 8.10 -7.35 -4.70
N ARG A 47 8.34 -6.45 -5.66
CA ARG A 47 9.39 -6.64 -6.67
C ARG A 47 10.78 -6.26 -6.15
N LEU A 48 10.85 -5.38 -5.15
CA LEU A 48 12.09 -5.09 -4.43
C LEU A 48 12.46 -6.27 -3.54
N ASP A 49 11.48 -6.85 -2.85
CA ASP A 49 11.68 -8.04 -2.03
C ASP A 49 12.19 -9.22 -2.86
N ASP A 50 11.64 -9.42 -4.07
CA ASP A 50 12.08 -10.45 -5.01
C ASP A 50 13.57 -10.35 -5.39
N VAL A 51 14.17 -9.16 -5.27
CA VAL A 51 15.60 -8.92 -5.56
C VAL A 51 16.43 -8.68 -4.30
N GLY A 52 15.89 -9.01 -3.12
CA GLY A 52 16.61 -8.97 -1.84
C GLY A 52 16.74 -7.57 -1.22
N GLN A 53 15.88 -6.63 -1.60
CA GLN A 53 15.78 -5.31 -0.97
C GLN A 53 14.52 -5.25 -0.12
N ASP A 54 14.54 -4.48 0.97
CA ASP A 54 13.33 -4.22 1.76
C ASP A 54 12.44 -3.22 1.02
N GLY A 55 11.35 -3.71 0.42
CA GLY A 55 10.41 -2.87 -0.31
C GLY A 55 9.62 -1.92 0.60
N MET A 56 9.41 -2.26 1.87
CA MET A 56 8.66 -1.42 2.80
C MET A 56 9.52 -0.26 3.35
N ALA A 57 10.84 -0.44 3.44
CA ALA A 57 11.76 0.67 3.71
C ALA A 57 11.61 1.81 2.69
N LEU A 58 11.43 1.49 1.40
CA LEU A 58 11.15 2.49 0.36
C LEU A 58 9.84 3.24 0.62
N VAL A 59 8.79 2.57 1.08
CA VAL A 59 7.52 3.22 1.41
C VAL A 59 7.71 4.22 2.54
N SER A 60 8.45 3.86 3.58
CA SER A 60 8.79 4.75 4.69
C SER A 60 9.53 6.00 4.19
N ASP A 61 10.58 5.84 3.38
CA ASP A 61 11.34 6.95 2.81
C ASP A 61 10.45 7.90 1.98
N ILE A 62 9.52 7.33 1.19
CA ILE A 62 8.60 8.13 0.38
C ILE A 62 7.63 8.91 1.28
N MET A 63 7.06 8.28 2.30
CA MET A 63 6.14 8.93 3.23
C MET A 63 6.83 10.11 3.93
N ASP A 64 8.04 9.92 4.46
CA ASP A 64 8.84 10.97 5.09
C ASP A 64 9.11 12.14 4.13
N ILE A 65 9.46 11.85 2.87
CA ILE A 65 9.71 12.89 1.87
C ILE A 65 8.43 13.67 1.56
N LEU A 66 7.30 13.00 1.36
CA LEU A 66 6.06 13.68 1.01
C LEU A 66 5.56 14.57 2.16
N ASP A 67 5.69 14.10 3.40
CA ASP A 67 5.35 14.88 4.60
C ASP A 67 6.25 16.10 4.76
N ASN A 68 7.58 15.93 4.67
CA ASN A 68 8.56 17.01 4.82
C ASN A 68 8.36 18.19 3.84
N TYR A 69 7.84 17.91 2.64
CA TYR A 69 7.60 18.91 1.61
C TYR A 69 6.12 19.27 1.43
N GLU A 70 5.24 18.73 2.29
CA GLU A 70 3.79 18.95 2.25
C GLU A 70 3.18 18.67 0.86
N TYR A 71 3.60 17.57 0.21
CA TYR A 71 3.01 17.19 -1.08
C TYR A 71 1.64 16.52 -0.89
N ASP A 72 0.64 16.97 -1.66
CA ASP A 72 -0.69 16.32 -1.73
C ASP A 72 -0.70 14.98 -2.49
N THR A 73 0.47 14.51 -2.95
CA THR A 73 0.62 13.23 -3.65
C THR A 73 0.37 12.09 -2.67
N GLU A 74 -0.52 11.17 -3.04
CA GLU A 74 -0.81 9.99 -2.22
C GLU A 74 0.04 8.79 -2.64
N VAL A 75 0.39 7.95 -1.67
CA VAL A 75 1.15 6.71 -1.88
C VAL A 75 0.20 5.54 -2.03
N ILE A 76 0.29 4.84 -3.15
CA ILE A 76 -0.38 3.56 -3.40
C ILE A 76 0.67 2.45 -3.26
N VAL A 77 0.73 1.80 -2.10
CA VAL A 77 1.59 0.63 -1.91
C VAL A 77 1.12 -0.47 -2.85
N ALA A 78 1.93 -0.77 -3.86
CA ALA A 78 1.60 -1.68 -4.94
C ALA A 78 2.56 -2.87 -4.97
N SER A 79 2.20 -3.89 -5.76
CA SER A 79 2.92 -5.17 -5.79
C SER A 79 2.97 -5.85 -4.41
N VAL A 80 1.90 -5.72 -3.61
CA VAL A 80 1.74 -6.39 -2.32
C VAL A 80 1.72 -7.92 -2.50
N ARG A 81 2.46 -8.64 -1.65
CA ARG A 81 2.61 -10.11 -1.72
C ARG A 81 1.88 -10.85 -0.60
N ASP A 82 1.74 -10.21 0.56
CA ASP A 82 1.21 -10.85 1.76
C ASP A 82 0.53 -9.85 2.70
N PRO A 83 -0.17 -10.33 3.75
CA PRO A 83 -0.82 -9.46 4.72
C PRO A 83 0.14 -8.58 5.56
N ILE A 84 1.43 -8.92 5.65
CA ILE A 84 2.41 -8.15 6.42
C ILE A 84 2.67 -6.82 5.72
N HIS A 85 2.86 -6.82 4.39
CA HIS A 85 2.95 -5.58 3.62
C HIS A 85 1.76 -4.64 3.86
N VAL A 86 0.55 -5.20 3.98
CA VAL A 86 -0.66 -4.39 4.23
C VAL A 86 -0.65 -3.79 5.63
N ALA A 87 -0.28 -4.59 6.63
CA ALA A 87 -0.17 -4.12 8.01
C ALA A 87 0.92 -3.05 8.15
N ASP A 88 2.06 -3.22 7.50
CA ASP A 88 3.18 -2.27 7.56
C ASP A 88 2.87 -0.99 6.79
N ALA A 89 2.24 -1.08 5.61
CA ALA A 89 1.74 0.09 4.89
C ALA A 89 0.78 0.92 5.77
N ALA A 90 -0.15 0.24 6.47
CA ALA A 90 -1.08 0.92 7.37
C ALA A 90 -0.37 1.57 8.58
N ARG A 91 0.64 0.90 9.16
CA ARG A 91 1.45 1.45 10.27
C ARG A 91 2.22 2.71 9.87
N MET A 92 2.74 2.73 8.65
CA MET A 92 3.46 3.86 8.07
C MET A 92 2.55 5.02 7.66
N GLY A 93 1.23 4.86 7.74
CA GLY A 93 0.27 5.87 7.31
C GLY A 93 0.18 6.00 5.78
N ALA A 94 0.57 4.96 5.02
CA ALA A 94 0.42 4.98 3.58
C ALA A 94 -1.07 5.14 3.20
N HIS A 95 -1.32 6.05 2.25
CA HIS A 95 -2.67 6.48 1.89
C HIS A 95 -3.55 5.36 1.34
N ILE A 96 -2.97 4.50 0.49
CA ILE A 96 -3.68 3.44 -0.21
C ILE A 96 -2.78 2.19 -0.28
N ALA A 97 -3.38 1.00 -0.15
CA ALA A 97 -2.74 -0.26 -0.52
C ALA A 97 -3.57 -0.96 -1.61
N THR A 98 -2.94 -1.29 -2.74
CA THR A 98 -3.59 -2.10 -3.78
C THR A 98 -3.14 -3.56 -3.62
N ILE A 99 -4.09 -4.42 -3.25
CA ILE A 99 -3.81 -5.77 -2.78
C ILE A 99 -4.44 -6.83 -3.66
N PRO A 100 -3.76 -7.95 -3.95
CA PRO A 100 -4.37 -9.11 -4.58
C PRO A 100 -5.52 -9.69 -3.75
N PHE A 101 -6.49 -10.31 -4.41
CA PHE A 101 -7.67 -10.87 -3.73
C PHE A 101 -7.33 -12.00 -2.75
N ASP A 102 -6.29 -12.79 -3.02
CA ASP A 102 -5.85 -13.84 -2.10
C ASP A 102 -5.24 -13.27 -0.82
N VAL A 103 -4.50 -12.16 -0.91
CA VAL A 103 -3.99 -11.41 0.25
C VAL A 103 -5.14 -10.88 1.09
N LEU A 104 -6.14 -10.26 0.44
CA LEU A 104 -7.35 -9.80 1.13
C LEU A 104 -8.04 -10.93 1.90
N LYS A 105 -8.20 -12.12 1.29
CA LYS A 105 -8.79 -13.28 1.99
C LYS A 105 -7.97 -13.72 3.19
N LYS A 106 -6.63 -13.73 3.08
CA LYS A 106 -5.73 -14.10 4.18
C LYS A 106 -5.88 -13.15 5.37
N MET A 107 -6.15 -11.87 5.14
CA MET A 107 -6.32 -10.87 6.21
C MET A 107 -7.51 -11.17 7.15
N PHE A 108 -8.55 -11.88 6.69
CA PHE A 108 -9.68 -12.28 7.53
C PHE A 108 -9.41 -13.52 8.40
N LYS A 109 -8.24 -14.16 8.24
CA LYS A 109 -7.97 -15.48 8.83
C LYS A 109 -6.98 -15.38 9.98
N HIS A 110 -7.34 -15.97 11.11
CA HIS A 110 -6.42 -16.20 12.22
C HIS A 110 -6.83 -17.46 12.99
N PRO A 111 -5.94 -18.45 13.22
CA PRO A 111 -6.31 -19.72 13.86
C PRO A 111 -6.98 -19.55 15.23
N LEU A 112 -6.55 -18.56 16.03
CA LEU A 112 -7.17 -18.27 17.32
C LEU A 112 -8.60 -17.69 17.19
N THR A 113 -8.93 -17.04 16.07
CA THR A 113 -10.30 -16.59 15.81
C THR A 113 -11.20 -17.79 15.56
N ASP A 114 -10.76 -18.73 14.73
CA ASP A 114 -11.51 -19.96 14.44
C ASP A 114 -11.74 -20.78 15.72
N ILE A 115 -10.67 -20.99 16.52
CA ILE A 115 -10.74 -21.67 17.83
C ILE A 115 -11.70 -20.94 18.78
N GLY A 116 -11.68 -19.60 18.79
CA GLY A 116 -12.56 -18.79 19.62
C GLY A 116 -14.03 -18.97 19.25
N ILE A 117 -14.35 -18.90 17.95
CA ILE A 117 -15.71 -19.12 17.44
C ILE A 117 -16.22 -20.51 17.81
N GLU A 118 -15.41 -21.55 17.60
CA GLU A 118 -15.80 -22.92 17.97
C GLU A 118 -16.08 -23.08 19.47
N ARG A 119 -15.28 -22.45 20.32
CA ARG A 119 -15.51 -22.46 21.77
C ARG A 119 -16.80 -21.75 22.14
N PHE A 120 -17.07 -20.58 21.56
CA PHE A 120 -18.32 -19.84 21.82
C PHE A 120 -19.56 -20.64 21.41
N LEU A 121 -19.53 -21.32 20.26
CA LEU A 121 -20.63 -22.17 19.82
C LEU A 121 -20.87 -23.35 20.78
N LYS A 122 -19.80 -24.03 21.22
CA LYS A 122 -19.88 -25.12 22.19
C LYS A 122 -20.43 -24.68 23.55
N ASP A 123 -20.08 -23.47 24.00
CA ASP A 123 -20.60 -22.95 25.26
C ASP A 123 -22.07 -22.52 25.12
N TRP A 124 -22.48 -21.99 23.98
CA TRP A 124 -23.88 -21.65 23.70
C TRP A 124 -24.81 -22.87 23.74
N GLU A 125 -24.39 -24.00 23.16
CA GLU A 125 -25.15 -25.26 23.19
C GLU A 125 -25.44 -25.77 24.61
N LYS A 126 -24.61 -25.43 25.59
CA LYS A 126 -24.81 -25.80 26.99
C LYS A 126 -25.87 -24.94 27.69
N VAL A 127 -26.16 -23.75 27.16
CA VAL A 127 -27.10 -22.78 27.77
C VAL A 127 -28.54 -23.06 27.33
N SER A 128 -28.77 -23.66 26.16
CA SER A 128 -30.12 -23.93 25.64
C SER A 128 -30.70 -25.27 26.10
N LYS A 129 -31.13 -25.35 27.37
CA LYS A 129 -32.13 -26.33 27.87
C LYS A 129 -32.92 -25.77 29.06
N HIS A 130 -33.86 -24.85 28.81
CA HIS A 130 -35.02 -24.59 29.67
C HIS A 130 -36.26 -24.41 28.82
#